data_AF-A0A5R2MY27-F1
#
_entry.id   AF-A0A5R2MY27-F1
#
_cell.length_a   1.000
_cell.length_b   1.000
_cell.length_c   1.000
_cell.angle_alpha   90.00
_cell.angle_beta   90.00
_cell.angle_gamma   90.00
#
_symmetry.space_group_name_H-M   'P 1'
#
loop_
_entity.id
_entity.type
_entity.pdbx_description
1 polymer ?
#
loop_
_entity_poly.entity_id
_entity_poly.type
_entity_poly.pdbx_seq_one_letter_code
_entity_poly.pdbx_strand_id
1 'polypeptide(L)'
;KQVVKELEDYPGAVLFIDEIHTVIGAGATSGGAMDASNLLKPALSSGAIRCIGSTTYKEFRQFFEKDRALVRRFQKIDVNEPTIEDAIEIMKGLKPYYEEFHKVK
;
A
#
# COMPACT_ATOMS: atom_id res chain seq x y z
N LYS A 1 -13.41 -12.35 -5.36
CA LYS A 1 -14.64 -11.51 -5.21
C LYS A 1 -15.14 -11.43 -3.76
N GLN A 2 -14.68 -12.28 -2.84
CA GLN A 2 -15.21 -12.35 -1.48
C GLN A 2 -14.78 -11.19 -0.57
N VAL A 3 -13.50 -10.80 -0.61
CA VAL A 3 -12.94 -9.74 0.25
C VAL A 3 -13.59 -8.37 0.05
N VAL A 4 -13.85 -7.95 -1.20
CA VAL A 4 -14.49 -6.65 -1.46
C VAL A 4 -15.93 -6.63 -0.94
N LYS A 5 -16.66 -7.73 -1.12
CA LYS A 5 -18.04 -7.85 -0.64
C LYS A 5 -18.10 -7.87 0.89
N GLU A 6 -17.17 -8.57 1.54
CA GLU A 6 -17.06 -8.53 3.01
C GLU A 6 -16.75 -7.12 3.50
N LEU A 7 -15.85 -6.38 2.83
CA LEU A 7 -15.53 -4.99 3.20
C LEU A 7 -16.71 -4.03 3.04
N GLU A 8 -17.61 -4.27 2.08
CA GLU A 8 -18.85 -3.49 1.92
C GLU A 8 -19.78 -3.65 3.13
N ASP A 9 -19.76 -4.82 3.79
CA ASP A 9 -20.54 -5.11 4.99
C ASP A 9 -19.94 -4.49 6.27
N TYR A 10 -18.74 -3.88 6.20
CA TYR A 10 -18.07 -3.21 7.32
C TYR A 10 -18.04 -1.68 7.13
N PRO A 11 -19.01 -0.94 7.70
CA PRO A 11 -19.03 0.51 7.64
C PRO A 11 -17.72 1.13 8.15
N GLY A 12 -17.05 1.85 7.26
CA GLY A 12 -15.83 2.55 7.60
C GLY A 12 -14.55 1.69 7.59
N ALA A 13 -14.56 0.48 7.01
CA ALA A 13 -13.33 -0.26 6.79
C ALA A 13 -12.30 0.54 5.96
N VAL A 14 -11.01 0.30 6.25
CA VAL A 14 -9.88 0.79 5.48
C VAL A 14 -9.05 -0.41 5.06
N LEU A 15 -8.99 -0.68 3.77
CA LEU A 15 -8.16 -1.73 3.19
C LEU A 15 -6.73 -1.21 3.05
N PHE A 16 -5.79 -1.81 3.77
CA PHE A 16 -4.36 -1.58 3.54
C PHE A 16 -3.80 -2.67 2.62
N ILE A 17 -3.12 -2.26 1.55
CA ILE A 17 -2.43 -3.17 0.62
C ILE A 17 -0.96 -2.76 0.60
N ASP A 18 -0.12 -3.57 1.25
CA ASP A 18 1.32 -3.39 1.16
C ASP A 18 1.80 -3.80 -0.24
N GLU A 19 2.75 -3.06 -0.80
CA GLU A 19 3.30 -3.30 -2.14
C GLU A 19 2.18 -3.41 -3.20
N ILE A 20 1.27 -2.43 -3.24
CA ILE A 20 0.03 -2.46 -4.05
C ILE A 20 0.30 -2.66 -5.55
N HIS A 21 1.49 -2.29 -6.03
CA HIS A 21 1.90 -2.53 -7.41
C HIS A 21 2.01 -4.02 -7.75
N THR A 22 2.17 -4.92 -6.78
CA THR A 22 2.14 -6.37 -7.02
C THR A 22 0.76 -6.80 -7.50
N VAL A 23 -0.30 -6.21 -6.94
CA VAL A 23 -1.71 -6.51 -7.23
C VAL A 23 -2.18 -5.86 -8.53
N ILE A 24 -1.57 -4.74 -8.92
CA ILE A 24 -1.91 -3.98 -10.15
C ILE A 24 -1.02 -4.40 -11.34
N GLY A 25 0.26 -4.66 -11.09
CA GLY A 25 1.28 -4.95 -12.08
C GLY A 25 1.44 -6.42 -12.43
N ALA A 26 0.83 -7.35 -11.68
CA ALA A 26 0.89 -8.80 -11.93
C ALA A 26 0.41 -9.20 -13.34
N GLY A 27 -0.41 -8.38 -14.00
CA GLY A 27 -0.84 -8.58 -15.39
C GLY A 27 0.26 -8.34 -16.44
N ALA A 28 1.42 -7.78 -16.07
CA ALA A 28 2.48 -7.43 -17.02
C ALA A 28 3.54 -8.53 -17.24
N THR A 29 3.70 -9.49 -16.33
CA THR A 29 4.83 -10.46 -16.37
C THR A 29 4.43 -11.93 -16.33
N SER A 30 3.18 -12.29 -16.05
CA SER A 30 2.75 -13.69 -16.10
C SER A 30 1.27 -13.81 -16.45
N GLY A 31 0.97 -14.50 -17.57
CA GLY A 31 -0.35 -14.60 -18.20
C GLY A 31 -1.41 -15.40 -17.43
N GLY A 32 -1.53 -15.21 -16.12
CA GLY A 32 -2.50 -15.90 -15.28
C GLY A 32 -2.75 -15.30 -13.89
N ALA A 33 -1.99 -14.29 -13.46
CA ALA A 33 -2.28 -13.60 -12.21
C ALA A 33 -3.44 -12.62 -12.43
N MET A 34 -4.53 -12.83 -11.69
CA MET A 34 -5.74 -12.03 -11.77
C MET A 34 -5.42 -10.55 -11.52
N ASP A 35 -5.62 -9.71 -12.54
CA ASP A 35 -5.52 -8.26 -12.44
C ASP A 35 -6.61 -7.73 -11.50
N ALA A 36 -6.25 -7.58 -10.23
CA ALA A 36 -7.13 -7.11 -9.19
C ALA A 36 -7.43 -5.62 -9.30
N SER A 37 -6.78 -4.88 -10.21
CA SER A 37 -7.17 -3.50 -10.55
C SER A 37 -8.63 -3.46 -11.04
N ASN A 38 -9.08 -4.48 -11.76
CA ASN A 38 -10.46 -4.55 -12.28
C ASN A 38 -11.50 -4.79 -11.17
N LEU A 39 -11.10 -5.33 -10.02
CA LEU A 39 -11.94 -5.43 -8.84
C LEU A 39 -11.93 -4.14 -8.01
N LEU A 40 -10.77 -3.50 -7.89
CA LEU A 40 -10.61 -2.30 -7.07
C LEU A 40 -11.24 -1.06 -7.72
N LYS A 41 -11.15 -0.91 -9.06
CA LYS A 41 -11.71 0.23 -9.80
C LYS A 41 -13.19 0.53 -9.47
N PRO A 42 -14.13 -0.42 -9.55
CA PRO A 42 -15.53 -0.14 -9.21
C PRO A 42 -15.75 0.15 -7.72
N ALA A 43 -15.07 -0.57 -6.82
CA ALA A 43 -15.21 -0.39 -5.38
C ALA A 43 -14.66 0.97 -4.91
N LEU A 44 -13.55 1.42 -5.49
CA LEU A 44 -12.98 2.75 -5.25
C LEU A 44 -13.81 3.86 -5.90
N SER A 45 -14.41 3.60 -7.07
CA SER A 45 -15.22 4.60 -7.78
C SER A 45 -16.59 4.84 -7.14
N SER A 46 -17.18 3.82 -6.53
CA SER A 46 -18.43 3.95 -5.77
C SER A 46 -18.22 4.56 -4.39
N GLY A 47 -16.96 4.66 -3.92
CA GLY A 47 -16.64 5.07 -2.56
C GLY A 47 -16.99 4.01 -1.51
N ALA A 48 -17.36 2.80 -1.94
CA ALA A 48 -17.72 1.69 -1.05
C ALA A 48 -16.55 1.22 -0.19
N ILE A 49 -15.31 1.38 -0.69
CA ILE A 49 -14.09 1.06 0.07
C ILE A 49 -13.15 2.27 0.14
N ARG A 50 -12.46 2.37 1.28
CA ARG A 50 -11.28 3.23 1.43
C ARG A 50 -10.05 2.36 1.39
N CYS A 51 -9.04 2.76 0.62
CA CYS A 51 -7.82 1.98 0.43
C CYS A 51 -6.59 2.83 0.70
N ILE A 52 -5.62 2.27 1.42
CA ILE A 52 -4.27 2.79 1.53
C ILE A 52 -3.36 1.76 0.86
N GLY A 53 -2.51 2.22 -0.06
CA GLY A 53 -1.52 1.37 -0.72
C GLY A 53 -0.11 1.92 -0.49
N SER A 54 0.85 1.05 -0.22
CA SER A 54 2.28 1.39 -0.23
C SER A 54 2.90 0.94 -1.56
N THR A 55 3.89 1.70 -2.05
CA THR A 55 4.66 1.34 -3.24
C THR A 55 5.93 2.19 -3.30
N THR A 56 6.95 1.73 -4.02
CA THR A 56 8.11 2.57 -4.31
C THR A 56 7.85 3.56 -5.45
N TYR A 57 8.68 4.60 -5.55
CA TYR A 57 8.66 5.55 -6.68
C TYR A 57 8.83 4.90 -8.05
N LYS A 58 9.61 3.81 -8.12
CA LYS A 58 9.88 3.12 -9.38
C LYS A 58 8.64 2.39 -9.86
N GLU A 59 8.00 1.62 -8.99
CA GLU A 59 6.80 0.85 -9.32
C GLU A 59 5.58 1.74 -9.55
N PHE A 60 5.45 2.83 -8.79
CA PHE A 60 4.39 3.80 -9.01
C PHE A 60 4.42 4.32 -10.45
N ARG A 61 5.58 4.79 -10.94
CA ARG A 61 5.74 5.26 -12.32
C ARG A 61 5.56 4.15 -13.36
N GLN A 62 6.04 2.95 -13.04
CA GLN A 62 6.05 1.84 -13.99
C GLN A 62 4.65 1.25 -14.23
N PHE A 63 3.85 1.11 -13.17
CA PHE A 63 2.59 0.35 -13.18
C PHE A 63 1.37 1.22 -12.84
N PHE A 64 1.49 2.07 -11.82
CA PHE A 64 0.34 2.80 -11.27
C PHE A 64 -0.01 4.05 -12.06
N GLU A 65 1.00 4.88 -12.39
CA GLU A 65 0.85 6.17 -13.08
C GLU A 65 0.28 6.01 -14.51
N LYS A 66 0.49 4.84 -15.11
CA LYS A 66 -0.05 4.51 -16.43
C LYS A 66 -1.56 4.22 -16.41
N ASP A 67 -2.13 3.85 -15.26
CA ASP A 67 -3.57 3.59 -15.12
C ASP A 67 -4.32 4.86 -14.69
N ARG A 68 -4.91 5.54 -15.67
CA ARG A 68 -5.69 6.78 -15.44
C ARG A 68 -6.86 6.61 -14.46
N ALA A 69 -7.45 5.42 -14.35
CA ALA A 69 -8.57 5.21 -13.44
C ALA A 69 -8.10 5.21 -11.99
N LEU A 70 -6.96 4.56 -11.71
CA LEU A 70 -6.39 4.50 -10.37
C LEU A 70 -5.77 5.83 -9.95
N VAL A 71 -5.02 6.51 -10.83
CA VAL A 71 -4.42 7.82 -10.53
C VAL A 71 -5.47 8.85 -10.10
N ARG A 72 -6.69 8.77 -10.64
CA ARG A 72 -7.80 9.67 -10.26
C ARG A 72 -8.47 9.33 -8.93
N ARG A 73 -8.23 8.14 -8.38
CA ARG A 73 -8.87 7.63 -7.15
C ARG A 73 -7.94 7.60 -5.96
N PHE A 74 -6.63 7.65 -6.19
CA PHE A 74 -5.62 7.70 -5.14
C PHE A 74 -5.00 9.09 -5.06
N GLN A 75 -4.82 9.56 -3.83
CA GLN A 75 -3.99 10.70 -3.54
C GLN A 75 -2.56 10.20 -3.30
N LYS A 76 -1.60 10.66 -4.11
CA LYS A 76 -0.18 10.39 -3.87
C LYS A 76 0.30 11.18 -2.67
N ILE A 77 0.93 10.50 -1.72
CA ILE A 77 1.64 11.09 -0.59
C ILE A 77 3.09 10.63 -0.71
N ASP A 78 4.00 11.58 -0.90
CA ASP A 78 5.43 11.30 -0.98
C ASP A 78 5.98 11.12 0.44
N VAL A 79 6.51 9.94 0.73
CA VAL A 79 7.18 9.63 1.99
C VAL A 79 8.68 9.64 1.74
N ASN A 80 9.33 10.73 2.14
CA ASN A 80 10.76 10.90 1.95
C ASN A 80 11.55 10.11 3.00
N GLU A 81 12.82 9.81 2.66
CA GLU A 81 13.77 9.28 3.62
C GLU A 81 13.93 10.24 4.81
N PRO A 82 13.96 9.73 6.06
CA PRO A 82 14.16 10.56 7.24
C PRO A 82 15.51 11.27 7.20
N THR A 83 15.61 12.42 7.87
CA THR A 83 16.91 13.05 8.10
C THR A 83 17.77 12.17 9.01
N ILE A 84 19.09 12.40 9.06
CA ILE A 84 19.98 11.67 9.98
C ILE A 84 19.52 11.85 11.43
N GLU A 85 19.10 13.05 11.80
CA GLU A 85 18.61 13.36 13.15
C GLU A 85 17.33 12.59 13.46
N ASP A 86 16.33 12.61 12.58
CA ASP A 86 15.09 11.84 12.74
C ASP A 86 15.36 10.33 12.80
N ALA A 87 16.26 9.83 11.95
CA ALA A 87 16.65 8.42 11.93
C ALA A 87 17.29 8.00 13.25
N ILE A 88 18.15 8.84 13.84
CA ILE A 88 18.72 8.59 15.17
C ILE A 88 17.61 8.52 16.24
N GLU A 89 16.62 9.41 16.20
CA GLU A 89 15.51 9.38 17.15
C GLU A 89 14.61 8.15 16.99
N ILE A 90 14.32 7.74 15.76
CA ILE A 90 13.62 6.47 15.48
C ILE A 90 14.40 5.29 16.07
N MET A 91 15.72 5.24 15.85
CA MET A 91 16.58 4.16 16.37
C MET A 91 16.64 4.16 17.90
N LYS A 92 16.69 5.34 18.55
CA LYS A 92 16.60 5.45 20.01
C LYS A 92 15.28 4.91 20.53
N GLY A 93 14.17 5.15 19.83
CA GLY A 93 12.86 4.60 20.17
C GLY A 93 12.79 3.08 20.07
N LEU A 94 13.52 2.49 19.12
CA LEU A 94 13.60 1.03 18.94
C LEU A 94 14.62 0.36 19.88
N LYS A 95 15.66 1.09 20.31
CA LYS A 95 16.79 0.56 21.10
C LYS A 95 16.37 -0.29 22.31
N PRO A 96 15.42 0.11 23.18
CA PRO A 96 15.07 -0.68 24.36
C PRO A 96 14.53 -2.07 24.03
N TYR A 97 13.75 -2.18 22.96
CA TYR A 97 13.17 -3.46 22.51
C TYR A 97 14.26 -4.44 22.04
N TYR A 98 15.28 -3.92 21.34
CA TYR A 98 16.41 -4.73 20.90
C TYR A 98 17.34 -5.11 22.07
N GLU A 99 17.59 -4.19 23.00
CA GLU A 99 18.35 -4.46 24.23
C GLU A 99 17.72 -5.58 25.05
N GLU A 100 16.40 -5.52 25.23
CA GLU A 100 15.64 -6.56 25.92
C GLU A 100 15.72 -7.91 25.20
N PHE A 101 15.45 -7.93 23.89
CA PHE A 101 15.48 -9.14 23.09
C PHE A 101 16.86 -9.82 23.09
N HIS A 102 17.92 -9.03 22.96
CA HIS A 102 19.30 -9.53 22.91
C HIS A 102 19.97 -9.68 24.28
N LYS A 103 19.31 -9.22 25.37
CA LYS A 103 19.83 -9.23 26.75
C LYS A 103 21.14 -8.48 26.90
N VAL A 104 21.23 -7.32 26.26
CA VAL A 104 22.39 -6.42 26.29
C VAL A 104 21.96 -5.03 26.82
N LYS A 105 22.92 -4.23 27.27
CA LYS A 105 22.74 -2.83 27.69
C LYS A 105 23.85 -1.96 27.14
#